data_AF-A0A2P5ENU8-F1
#
_entry.id   AF-A0A2P5ENU8-F1
#
_cell.length_a   1.000
_cell.length_b   1.000
_cell.length_c   1.000
_cell.angle_alpha   90.00
_cell.angle_beta   90.00
_cell.angle_gamma   90.00
#
_symmetry.space_group_name_H-M   'P 1'
#
loop_
_entity.id
_entity.type
_entity.pdbx_description
1 polymer ?
#
loop_
_entity_poly.entity_id
_entity_poly.type
_entity_poly.pdbx_seq_one_letter_code
_entity_poly.pdbx_strand_id
1 'polypeptide(L)'
;VSVDKLGDAPEEVKRLQPFLKLETLDLRSLPQLKSIYPKPLPFPCLKLIVVDRCKRLKKVPINSSVTRMGPNLTIEGEECWWNELEWEDETTRDAFLPCFQARNC
;
A
#
# COMPACT_ATOMS: atom_id res chain seq x y z
N VAL A 1 2.31 -23.46 -45.36
CA VAL A 1 1.27 -22.43 -45.11
C VAL A 1 1.39 -22.03 -43.66
N SER A 2 1.52 -20.73 -43.41
CA SER A 2 1.73 -20.14 -42.09
C SER A 2 0.48 -20.35 -41.23
N VAL A 3 0.67 -20.64 -39.94
CA VAL A 3 -0.38 -20.48 -38.95
C VAL A 3 0.10 -19.38 -38.01
N ASP A 4 -0.68 -18.31 -38.04
CA ASP A 4 -0.30 -16.97 -37.65
C ASP A 4 0.15 -16.85 -36.18
N LYS A 5 1.18 -16.01 -35.99
CA LYS A 5 1.55 -15.43 -34.72
C LYS A 5 0.33 -14.71 -34.16
N LEU A 6 -0.26 -15.22 -33.08
CA LEU A 6 -1.19 -14.44 -32.28
C LEU A 6 -0.39 -13.33 -31.61
N GLY A 7 -0.58 -12.12 -32.13
CA GLY A 7 0.25 -10.95 -31.88
C GLY A 7 0.48 -10.67 -30.40
N ASP A 8 1.72 -10.26 -30.13
CA ASP A 8 2.06 -9.40 -29.00
C ASP A 8 0.99 -8.32 -28.85
N ALA A 9 0.20 -8.41 -27.78
CA ALA A 9 -0.57 -7.28 -27.33
C ALA A 9 0.44 -6.16 -27.00
N PRO A 10 0.27 -4.94 -27.54
CA PRO A 10 1.24 -3.88 -27.35
C PRO A 10 1.44 -3.60 -25.86
N GLU A 11 2.69 -3.34 -25.50
CA GLU A 11 3.24 -2.83 -24.22
C GLU A 11 2.51 -1.61 -23.59
N GLU A 12 1.36 -1.21 -24.10
CA GLU A 12 0.56 -0.08 -23.63
C GLU A 12 -0.24 -0.37 -22.35
N VAL A 13 -0.42 -1.64 -21.96
CA VAL A 13 -1.06 -1.99 -20.68
C VAL A 13 -0.10 -1.82 -19.48
N LYS A 14 1.21 -1.65 -19.71
CA LYS A 14 2.20 -1.39 -18.64
C LYS A 14 2.25 0.07 -18.18
N ARG A 15 1.61 1.01 -18.88
CA ARG A 15 1.87 2.46 -18.69
C ARG A 15 0.93 3.20 -17.72
N LEU A 16 -0.14 2.57 -17.24
CA LEU A 16 -1.03 3.21 -16.27
C LEU A 16 -0.89 2.52 -14.91
N GLN A 17 0.30 2.60 -14.31
CA GLN A 17 0.42 2.39 -12.88
C GLN A 17 -0.29 3.57 -12.19
N PRO A 18 -1.39 3.33 -11.47
CA PRO A 18 -2.09 4.42 -10.82
C PRO A 18 -1.24 4.96 -9.65
N PHE A 19 -1.46 6.22 -9.27
CA PHE A 19 -0.88 6.82 -8.06
C PHE A 19 0.65 7.03 -8.05
N LEU A 20 1.31 7.05 -9.23
CA LEU A 20 2.75 7.33 -9.34
C LEU A 20 3.20 8.66 -8.71
N LYS A 21 2.30 9.64 -8.57
CA LYS A 21 2.58 10.95 -7.95
C LYS A 21 1.86 11.15 -6.62
N LEU A 22 1.22 10.10 -6.08
CA LEU A 22 0.47 10.21 -4.83
C LEU A 22 1.46 10.33 -3.67
N GLU A 23 1.38 11.46 -2.97
CA GLU A 23 2.23 11.72 -1.79
C GLU A 23 1.53 11.41 -0.48
N THR A 24 0.20 11.48 -0.45
CA THR A 24 -0.60 11.26 0.76
C THR A 24 -1.78 10.35 0.45
N LEU A 25 -1.97 9.34 1.28
CA LEU A 25 -3.14 8.47 1.28
C LEU A 25 -3.86 8.61 2.62
N ASP A 26 -5.08 9.13 2.60
CA ASP A 26 -5.87 9.37 3.81
C ASP A 26 -7.17 8.54 3.76
N LEU A 27 -7.29 7.59 4.68
CA LEU A 27 -8.41 6.66 4.79
C LEU A 27 -9.06 6.85 6.17
N ARG A 28 -10.26 7.45 6.20
CA ARG A 28 -10.98 7.71 7.46
C ARG A 28 -12.39 7.17 7.43
N SER A 29 -12.81 6.58 8.54
CA SER A 29 -14.19 6.14 8.78
C SER A 29 -14.72 5.19 7.70
N LEU A 30 -13.87 4.27 7.24
CA LEU A 30 -14.23 3.23 6.29
C LEU A 30 -14.25 1.86 6.99
N PRO A 31 -15.25 1.58 7.84
CA PRO A 31 -15.26 0.38 8.69
C PRO A 31 -15.35 -0.92 7.88
N GLN A 32 -15.80 -0.85 6.62
CA GLN A 32 -15.95 -2.00 5.74
C GLN A 32 -14.79 -2.20 4.76
N LEU A 33 -13.83 -1.26 4.72
CA LEU A 33 -12.70 -1.32 3.79
C LEU A 33 -11.76 -2.47 4.16
N LYS A 34 -11.52 -3.37 3.21
CA LYS A 34 -10.60 -4.51 3.38
C LYS A 34 -9.30 -4.37 2.60
N SER A 35 -9.37 -3.71 1.45
CA SER A 35 -8.24 -3.43 0.58
C SER A 35 -8.53 -2.17 -0.22
N ILE A 36 -7.48 -1.41 -0.51
CA ILE A 36 -7.53 -0.24 -1.39
C ILE A 36 -7.37 -0.62 -2.87
N TYR A 37 -6.81 -1.81 -3.16
CA TYR A 37 -6.60 -2.25 -4.54
C TYR A 37 -6.52 -3.78 -4.66
N PRO A 38 -7.00 -4.38 -5.76
CA PRO A 38 -6.94 -5.83 -5.95
C PRO A 38 -5.53 -6.40 -6.14
N LYS A 39 -4.56 -5.54 -6.49
CA LYS A 39 -3.17 -5.92 -6.77
C LYS A 39 -2.20 -5.09 -5.91
N PRO A 40 -0.97 -5.55 -5.67
CA PRO A 40 0.05 -4.71 -5.04
C PRO A 40 0.31 -3.46 -5.89
N LEU A 41 0.24 -2.26 -5.29
CA LEU A 41 0.46 -1.00 -5.98
C LEU A 41 1.85 -0.43 -5.64
N PRO A 42 2.59 0.11 -6.63
CA PRO A 42 3.78 0.90 -6.37
C PRO A 42 3.37 2.31 -5.94
N PHE A 43 3.91 2.76 -4.81
CA PHE A 43 3.72 4.11 -4.29
C PHE A 43 5.04 4.87 -4.23
N PRO A 44 5.65 5.21 -5.39
CA PRO A 44 7.04 5.70 -5.42
C PRO A 44 7.24 7.06 -4.75
N CYS A 45 6.19 7.89 -4.64
CA CYS A 45 6.25 9.23 -4.07
C CYS A 45 5.50 9.38 -2.75
N LEU A 46 4.98 8.29 -2.18
CA LEU A 46 4.14 8.35 -0.99
C LEU A 46 4.99 8.67 0.25
N LYS A 47 4.52 9.63 1.02
CA LYS A 47 5.19 10.18 2.21
C LYS A 47 4.34 10.02 3.46
N LEU A 48 3.01 10.03 3.32
CA LEU A 48 2.09 9.94 4.44
C LEU A 48 0.95 8.99 4.16
N ILE A 49 0.68 8.09 5.11
CA ILE A 49 -0.52 7.26 5.16
C ILE A 49 -1.26 7.58 6.44
N VAL A 50 -2.55 7.87 6.34
CA VAL A 50 -3.43 8.03 7.50
C VAL A 50 -4.50 6.95 7.44
N VAL A 51 -4.64 6.18 8.52
CA VAL A 51 -5.69 5.19 8.69
C VAL A 51 -6.42 5.42 10.01
N ASP A 52 -7.66 5.90 9.90
CA ASP A 52 -8.54 6.18 11.04
C ASP A 52 -9.88 5.45 10.86
N ARG A 53 -10.35 4.75 11.88
CA ARG A 53 -11.63 4.04 11.93
C ARG A 53 -11.85 3.05 10.78
N CYS A 54 -10.80 2.38 10.34
CA CYS A 54 -10.80 1.39 9.25
C CYS A 54 -10.56 -0.05 9.75
N LYS A 55 -11.38 -0.52 10.70
CA LYS A 55 -11.16 -1.77 11.47
C LYS A 55 -10.98 -3.05 10.63
N ARG A 56 -11.50 -3.09 9.40
CA ARG A 56 -11.38 -4.26 8.49
C ARG A 56 -10.17 -4.20 7.57
N LEU A 57 -9.41 -3.10 7.58
CA LEU A 57 -8.20 -2.96 6.80
C LEU A 57 -7.06 -3.65 7.55
N LYS A 58 -6.90 -4.95 7.32
CA LYS A 58 -5.93 -5.80 8.02
C LYS A 58 -4.54 -5.81 7.39
N LYS A 59 -4.37 -5.13 6.25
CA LYS A 59 -3.08 -5.04 5.56
C LYS A 59 -2.72 -3.60 5.35
N VAL A 60 -1.43 -3.29 5.44
CA VAL A 60 -0.94 -1.96 5.11
C VAL A 60 -1.19 -1.71 3.62
N PRO A 61 -1.67 -0.52 3.23
CA PRO A 61 -1.95 -0.19 1.84
C PRO A 61 -0.68 0.04 0.97
N ILE A 62 0.40 -0.73 1.19
CA ILE A 62 1.66 -0.68 0.44
C ILE A 62 2.23 -2.11 0.30
N ASN A 63 2.96 -2.37 -0.79
CA ASN A 63 3.57 -3.68 -1.06
C ASN A 63 5.01 -3.77 -0.53
N SER A 64 5.42 -4.88 0.12
CA SER A 64 6.74 -5.15 0.74
C SER A 64 7.99 -4.90 -0.12
N SER A 65 7.85 -4.57 -1.41
CA SER A 65 8.90 -4.00 -2.25
C SER A 65 9.41 -2.60 -1.80
N VAL A 66 9.04 -2.18 -0.59
CA VAL A 66 9.28 -0.86 0.04
C VAL A 66 10.72 -0.66 0.51
N THR A 67 11.64 -1.58 0.24
CA THR A 67 13.09 -1.36 0.42
C THR A 67 13.65 -0.14 -0.34
N ARG A 68 12.82 0.58 -1.13
CA ARG A 68 13.15 1.84 -1.81
C ARG A 68 12.32 3.08 -1.43
N MET A 69 11.30 2.99 -0.57
CA MET A 69 10.70 4.23 -0.07
C MET A 69 11.63 4.75 1.01
N GLY A 70 12.30 5.87 0.73
CA GLY A 70 13.31 6.43 1.61
C GLY A 70 12.79 6.75 3.02
N PRO A 71 13.65 7.31 3.90
CA PRO A 71 13.38 7.55 5.33
C PRO A 71 12.21 8.51 5.65
N ASN A 72 11.36 8.85 4.68
CA ASN A 72 10.35 9.91 4.75
C ASN A 72 8.91 9.38 4.74
N LEU A 73 8.68 8.07 4.85
CA LEU A 73 7.33 7.52 4.99
C LEU A 73 6.87 7.60 6.44
N THR A 74 5.72 8.20 6.67
CA THR A 74 5.01 8.23 7.94
C THR A 74 3.67 7.51 7.80
N ILE A 75 3.35 6.63 8.75
CA ILE A 75 2.08 5.93 8.84
C ILE A 75 1.42 6.37 10.15
N GLU A 76 0.32 7.08 10.05
CA GLU A 76 -0.49 7.51 11.20
C GLU A 76 -1.73 6.63 11.30
N GLY A 77 -2.02 6.13 12.49
CA GLY A 77 -3.26 5.40 12.73
C GLY A 77 -3.48 5.01 14.18
N GLU A 78 -4.65 4.43 14.46
CA GLU A 78 -4.97 3.90 15.78
C GLU A 78 -4.01 2.75 16.16
N GLU A 79 -3.54 2.71 17.41
CA GLU A 79 -2.68 1.61 17.88
C GLU A 79 -3.39 0.25 17.78
N CYS A 80 -4.69 0.21 18.06
CA CYS A 80 -5.49 -1.00 17.96
C CYS A 80 -5.51 -1.53 16.52
N TRP A 81 -5.57 -0.64 15.53
CA TRP A 81 -5.48 -1.02 14.13
C TRP A 81 -4.07 -1.55 13.80
N TRP A 82 -3.02 -0.85 14.21
CA TRP A 82 -1.63 -1.24 13.95
C TRP A 82 -1.29 -2.62 14.52
N ASN A 83 -1.71 -2.89 15.76
CA ASN A 83 -1.47 -4.16 16.44
C ASN A 83 -2.27 -5.34 15.84
N GLU A 84 -3.37 -5.05 15.14
CA GLU A 84 -4.20 -6.06 14.47
C GLU A 84 -3.85 -6.26 12.99
N LEU A 85 -2.78 -5.62 12.48
CA LEU A 85 -2.32 -5.80 11.11
C LEU A 85 -1.74 -7.21 10.89
N GLU A 86 -2.15 -7.82 9.78
CA GLU A 86 -1.62 -9.07 9.25
C GLU A 86 -0.39 -8.77 8.38
N TRP A 87 0.79 -8.85 9.00
CA TRP A 87 2.08 -8.68 8.33
C TRP A 87 2.48 -9.94 7.54
N GLU A 88 3.23 -9.76 6.44
CA GLU A 88 3.77 -10.89 5.65
C GLU A 88 4.78 -11.70 6.46
N ASP A 89 5.66 -11.02 7.18
CA ASP A 89 6.64 -11.59 8.09
C ASP A 89 7.06 -10.54 9.15
N GLU A 90 7.78 -11.00 10.19
CA GLU A 90 8.29 -10.13 11.25
C GLU A 90 9.27 -9.08 10.73
N THR A 91 10.09 -9.43 9.73
CA THR A 91 11.04 -8.51 9.10
C THR A 91 10.34 -7.30 8.48
N THR A 92 9.21 -7.53 7.82
CA THR A 92 8.39 -6.51 7.18
C THR A 92 7.79 -5.61 8.25
N ARG A 93 7.22 -6.18 9.32
CA ARG A 93 6.72 -5.40 10.45
C ARG A 93 7.80 -4.50 11.03
N ASP A 94 8.98 -5.07 11.31
CA ASP A 94 10.08 -4.36 11.95
C ASP A 94 10.65 -3.27 11.04
N ALA A 95 10.60 -3.44 9.72
CA ALA A 95 10.97 -2.40 8.75
C ALA A 95 10.01 -1.20 8.74
N PHE A 96 8.72 -1.41 9.05
CA PHE A 96 7.72 -0.35 9.12
C PHE A 96 7.53 0.25 10.50
N LEU A 97 8.02 -0.40 11.55
CA LEU A 97 7.91 0.06 12.93
C LEU A 97 8.42 1.50 13.12
N PRO A 98 9.57 1.94 12.53
CA PRO A 98 10.04 3.31 12.66
C PRO A 98 9.17 4.35 11.95
N CYS A 99 8.33 3.92 11.00
CA CYS A 99 7.44 4.78 10.24
C CYS A 99 6.11 5.05 10.96
N PHE A 100 5.76 4.26 11.97
CA PHE A 100 4.46 4.34 12.63
C PHE A 100 4.40 5.44 13.69
N GLN A 101 3.31 6.21 13.64
CA GLN A 101 2.94 7.21 14.62
C GLN A 101 1.52 6.95 15.08
N ALA A 102 1.38 6.57 16.34
CA ALA A 102 0.08 6.35 16.96
C ALA A 102 -0.72 7.65 16.97
N ARG A 103 -1.98 7.58 16.54
CA ARG A 103 -2.99 8.61 16.86
C ARG A 103 -3.70 8.21 18.14
N ASN A 104 -3.85 9.17 19.05
CA ASN A 104 -4.65 9.00 20.26
C ASN A 104 -6.06 8.53 19.85
N CYS A 105 -6.48 7.40 20.40
CA CYS A 105 -7.85 6.88 20.28
C CYS A 105 -8.87 7.83 20.92
#